data_AF-A0A927W5V8-F1
#
_entry.id   AF-A0A927W5V8-F1
#
_cell.length_a   1.000
_cell.length_b   1.000
_cell.length_c   1.000
_cell.angle_alpha   90.00
_cell.angle_beta   90.00
_cell.angle_gamma   90.00
#
_symmetry.space_group_name_H-M   'P 1'
#
loop_
_entity.id
_entity.type
_entity.pdbx_description
1 polymer ?
#
loop_
_entity_poly.entity_id
_entity_poly.type
_entity_poly.pdbx_seq_one_letter_code
_entity_poly.pdbx_strand_id
1 'polypeptide(L)'
;MEKDIAYSYEEYLDHLALIDDYCASHESYSVKKNRAYPFRNIQIHIHEGNWALISKSKAPAIHFVIHNPQLRNALENMVIPVFKEDDVQ
;
A
#
# COMPACT_ATOMS: atom_id res chain seq x y z
N MET A 1 -2.48 18.65 -5.21
CA MET A 1 -3.51 17.66 -4.89
C MET A 1 -3.01 16.31 -5.36
N GLU A 2 -3.27 15.24 -4.61
CA GLU A 2 -3.18 13.88 -5.15
C GLU A 2 -3.99 13.84 -6.45
N LYS A 3 -3.36 13.46 -7.56
CA LYS A 3 -4.05 13.29 -8.84
C LYS A 3 -4.46 11.84 -8.91
N ASP A 4 -5.76 11.59 -9.01
CA ASP A 4 -6.25 10.27 -9.38
C ASP A 4 -5.74 9.96 -10.80
N ILE A 5 -4.89 8.93 -10.90
CA ILE A 5 -4.42 8.42 -12.19
C ILE A 5 -5.44 7.37 -12.63
N ALA A 6 -6.21 7.70 -13.66
CA ALA A 6 -7.11 6.73 -14.28
C ALA A 6 -6.28 5.76 -15.13
N TYR A 7 -6.58 4.47 -14.98
CA TYR A 7 -6.03 3.40 -15.80
C TYR A 7 -7.18 2.69 -16.49
N SER A 8 -7.02 2.40 -17.79
CA SER A 8 -7.71 1.28 -18.41
C SER A 8 -7.18 -0.04 -17.84
N TYR A 9 -7.95 -1.11 -18.00
CA TYR A 9 -7.52 -2.42 -17.53
C TYR A 9 -6.22 -2.90 -18.21
N GLU A 10 -6.05 -2.56 -19.50
CA GLU A 10 -4.84 -2.90 -20.26
C GLU A 10 -3.62 -2.15 -19.73
N GLU A 11 -3.72 -0.84 -19.53
CA GLU A 11 -2.63 -0.04 -18.94
C GLU A 11 -2.25 -0.53 -17.53
N TYR A 12 -3.23 -1.02 -16.76
CA TYR A 12 -2.96 -1.59 -15.44
C TYR A 12 -2.13 -2.88 -15.54
N LEU A 13 -2.43 -3.75 -16.49
CA LEU A 13 -1.66 -4.98 -16.73
C LEU A 13 -0.25 -4.68 -17.20
N ASP A 14 -0.09 -3.72 -18.13
CA ASP A 14 1.22 -3.28 -18.61
C ASP A 14 2.06 -2.72 -17.45
N HIS A 15 1.45 -1.91 -16.59
CA HIS A 15 2.14 -1.36 -15.43
C HIS A 15 2.54 -2.45 -14.43
N LEU A 16 1.72 -3.48 -14.22
CA LEU A 16 2.11 -4.63 -13.40
C LEU A 16 3.34 -5.36 -13.97
N ALA A 17 3.41 -5.53 -15.29
CA ALA A 17 4.57 -6.14 -15.94
C ALA A 17 5.83 -5.27 -15.75
N LEU A 18 5.72 -3.95 -15.91
CA LEU A 18 6.83 -3.01 -15.67
C LEU A 18 7.33 -3.06 -14.22
N ILE A 19 6.44 -3.20 -13.24
CA ILE A 19 6.82 -3.34 -11.82
C ILE A 19 7.58 -4.65 -11.60
N ASP A 20 7.11 -5.75 -12.19
CA ASP A 20 7.76 -7.05 -12.07
C ASP A 20 9.17 -7.01 -12.70
N ASP A 21 9.33 -6.43 -13.89
CA ASP A 21 10.62 -6.23 -14.57
C ASP A 21 11.58 -5.33 -13.78
N TYR A 22 11.05 -4.26 -13.17
CA TYR A 22 11.84 -3.37 -12.33
C TYR A 22 12.38 -4.10 -11.09
N CYS A 23 11.55 -4.91 -10.43
CA CYS A 23 11.98 -5.72 -9.29
C CYS A 23 12.99 -6.79 -9.70
N ALA A 24 12.82 -7.41 -10.87
CA ALA A 24 13.77 -8.41 -11.39
C ALA A 24 15.17 -7.82 -11.68
N SER A 25 15.23 -6.54 -12.04
CA SER A 25 16.49 -5.84 -12.36
C SER A 25 17.12 -5.10 -11.17
N HIS A 26 16.40 -4.92 -10.05
CA HIS A 26 16.87 -4.17 -8.88
C HIS A 26 16.66 -4.97 -7.58
N GLU A 27 17.70 -5.65 -7.10
CA GLU A 27 17.66 -6.53 -5.91
C GLU A 27 17.15 -5.87 -4.62
N SER A 28 17.32 -4.55 -4.49
CA SER A 28 16.84 -3.79 -3.33
C SER A 28 15.33 -3.55 -3.32
N TYR A 29 14.62 -3.92 -4.38
CA TYR A 29 13.18 -3.72 -4.51
C TYR A 29 12.45 -5.07 -4.56
N SER A 30 11.30 -5.14 -3.90
CA SER A 30 10.43 -6.30 -3.98
C SER A 30 8.97 -5.86 -4.10
N VAL A 31 8.19 -6.63 -4.84
CA VAL A 31 6.75 -6.42 -4.99
C VAL A 31 6.00 -7.59 -4.35
N LYS A 32 4.95 -7.27 -3.58
CA LYS A 32 4.02 -8.25 -3.02
C LYS A 32 2.61 -7.93 -3.49
N LYS A 33 2.05 -8.79 -4.34
CA LYS A 33 0.68 -8.65 -4.85
C LYS A 33 -0.29 -9.15 -3.77
N ASN A 34 -0.96 -8.25 -3.06
CA ASN A 34 -1.95 -8.60 -2.05
C ASN A 34 -3.38 -8.41 -2.60
N ARG A 35 -4.12 -9.51 -2.77
CA ARG A 35 -5.51 -9.50 -3.26
C ARG A 35 -6.52 -9.10 -2.19
N ALA A 36 -6.16 -9.23 -0.91
CA ALA A 36 -7.04 -8.95 0.23
C ALA A 36 -6.51 -7.73 0.99
N TYR A 37 -6.66 -6.54 0.40
CA TYR A 37 -6.28 -5.30 1.07
C TYR A 37 -7.52 -4.68 1.75
N PRO A 38 -7.63 -4.71 3.09
CA PRO A 38 -8.82 -4.19 3.79
C PRO A 38 -8.90 -2.66 3.73
N PHE A 39 -7.81 -1.98 3.40
CA PHE A 39 -7.73 -0.52 3.42
C PHE A 39 -7.83 0.11 2.02
N ARG A 40 -9.01 0.10 1.40
CA ARG A 40 -9.21 0.64 0.04
C ARG A 40 -8.97 2.15 -0.09
N ASN A 41 -9.10 2.92 0.99
CA ASN A 41 -8.98 4.39 0.97
C ASN A 41 -7.86 4.91 1.89
N ILE A 42 -6.92 4.05 2.29
CA ILE A 42 -5.78 4.43 3.15
C ILE A 42 -4.50 3.88 2.54
N GLN A 43 -3.55 4.77 2.24
CA GLN A 43 -2.20 4.43 1.87
C GLN A 43 -1.29 4.53 3.10
N ILE A 44 -0.37 3.58 3.25
CA ILE A 44 0.57 3.54 4.36
C ILE A 44 1.98 3.43 3.78
N HIS A 45 2.85 4.39 4.10
CA HIS A 45 4.27 4.33 3.78
C HIS A 45 5.06 4.18 5.08
N ILE A 46 6.02 3.27 5.09
CA ILE A 46 6.82 2.96 6.27
C ILE A 46 8.29 3.18 5.93
N HIS A 47 8.95 4.05 6.68
CA HIS A 47 10.40 4.14 6.74
C HIS A 47 10.84 3.56 8.08
N GLU A 48 11.22 2.28 8.05
CA GLU A 48 11.49 1.47 9.24
C GLU A 48 12.45 2.18 10.21
N GLY A 49 12.14 2.14 11.50
CA GLY A 49 12.95 2.80 12.53
C GLY A 49 12.69 4.30 12.67
N ASN A 50 11.99 4.94 11.73
CA ASN A 50 11.96 6.40 11.61
C ASN A 50 10.54 6.99 11.66
N TRP A 51 9.72 6.72 10.65
CA TRP A 51 8.36 7.27 10.56
C TRP A 51 7.44 6.40 9.71
N ALA A 52 6.13 6.53 9.96
CA ALA A 52 5.10 6.00 9.08
C ALA A 52 4.18 7.14 8.62
N LEU A 53 3.87 7.20 7.34
CA LEU A 53 2.92 8.14 6.74
C LEU A 53 1.62 7.40 6.44
N ILE A 54 0.51 7.87 6.99
CA ILE A 54 -0.83 7.38 6.70
C ILE A 54 -1.59 8.46 5.94
N SER A 55 -1.99 8.15 4.71
CA SER A 55 -2.71 9.07 3.82
C SER A 55 -4.11 8.56 3.54
N LYS A 56 -5.12 9.38 3.79
CA LYS A 56 -6.48 9.19 3.29
C LYS A 56 -6.63 10.02 2.01
N SER A 57 -6.66 9.36 0.87
CA SER A 57 -6.62 10.00 -0.45
C SER A 57 -7.96 10.59 -0.92
N LYS A 58 -9.10 10.21 -0.31
CA LYS A 58 -10.41 10.77 -0.63
C LYS A 58 -10.70 12.06 0.13
N ALA A 59 -11.16 13.09 -0.60
CA ALA A 59 -11.47 14.41 -0.07
C ALA A 59 -12.43 14.37 1.14
N PRO A 60 -12.13 15.14 2.21
CA PRO A 60 -10.90 15.91 2.41
C PRO A 60 -9.70 14.98 2.62
N ALA A 61 -8.60 15.28 1.93
CA ALA A 61 -7.35 14.53 2.07
C ALA A 61 -6.73 14.81 3.45
N ILE A 62 -6.31 13.75 4.15
CA ILE A 62 -5.71 13.85 5.48
C ILE A 62 -4.45 12.99 5.50
N HIS A 63 -3.35 13.58 5.95
CA HIS A 63 -2.05 12.92 6.05
C HIS A 63 -1.56 12.96 7.50
N PHE A 64 -1.23 11.80 8.06
CA PHE A 64 -0.64 11.67 9.40
C PHE A 64 0.79 11.18 9.29
N VAL A 65 1.74 11.92 9.86
CA VAL A 65 3.12 11.47 10.04
C VAL A 65 3.28 10.97 11.48
N ILE A 66 3.62 9.70 11.63
CA ILE A 66 3.73 9.03 12.93
C ILE A 66 5.19 8.82 13.25
N HIS A 67 5.67 9.53 14.27
CA HIS A 67 6.98 9.33 14.89
C HIS A 67 6.93 8.56 16.21
N ASN A 68 5.75 8.40 16.81
CA ASN A 68 5.61 7.70 18.09
C ASN A 68 6.11 6.25 17.95
N PRO A 69 7.10 5.80 18.75
CA PRO A 69 7.72 4.49 18.57
C PRO A 69 6.76 3.31 18.71
N GLN A 70 5.77 3.41 19.61
CA GLN A 70 4.80 2.34 19.83
C GLN A 70 3.87 2.17 18.62
N LEU A 71 3.33 3.28 18.09
CA LEU A 71 2.49 3.24 16.89
C LEU A 71 3.28 2.86 15.64
N ARG A 72 4.52 3.37 15.51
CA ARG A 72 5.41 2.99 14.41
C ARG A 72 5.71 1.49 14.43
N ASN A 73 6.08 0.94 15.58
CA ASN A 73 6.33 -0.49 15.72
C ASN A 73 5.10 -1.35 15.43
N ALA A 74 3.90 -0.87 15.81
CA ALA A 74 2.65 -1.56 15.49
C ALA A 74 2.36 -1.59 13.98
N LEU A 75 2.68 -0.50 13.25
CA LEU A 75 2.53 -0.42 11.80
C LEU A 75 3.56 -1.27 11.05
N GLU A 76 4.83 -1.22 11.49
CA GLU A 76 5.93 -2.02 10.93
C GLU A 76 5.66 -3.53 11.05
N ASN A 77 5.07 -3.98 12.16
CA ASN A 77 4.79 -5.40 12.42
C ASN A 77 3.32 -5.78 12.19
N MET A 78 2.55 -4.93 11.50
CA MET A 78 1.13 -5.17 11.29
C MET A 78 0.90 -6.40 10.40
N VAL A 79 0.13 -7.37 10.91
CA VAL A 79 -0.39 -8.48 10.10
C VAL A 79 -1.78 -8.08 9.62
N ILE A 80 -1.93 -7.91 8.31
CA ILE A 80 -3.23 -7.60 7.71
C ILE A 80 -4.08 -8.88 7.68
N PRO A 81 -5.27 -8.90 8.31
CA PRO A 81 -6.15 -10.05 8.22
C PRO A 81 -6.61 -10.23 6.77
N VAL A 82 -6.35 -11.42 6.22
CA VAL A 82 -6.82 -11.83 4.89
C VAL A 82 -8.25 -12.31 5.04
N PHE A 83 -9.24 -11.50 4.68
CA PHE A 83 -10.60 -11.99 4.53
C PHE A 83 -10.65 -12.82 3.24
N LYS A 84 -10.93 -14.12 3.35
CA LYS A 84 -11.30 -14.94 2.19
C LYS A 84 -12.72 -14.54 1.79
N GLU A 85 -12.97 -14.39 0.49
CA GLU A 85 -14.32 -14.09 -0.03
C GLU A 85 -15.32 -15.27 0.13
N ASP A 86 -14.90 -16.39 0.75
CA ASP A 86 -15.74 -17.60 0.94
C ASP A 86 -16.62 -17.58 2.20
N ASP A 87 -16.62 -16.50 3.00
CA ASP A 87 -17.44 -16.37 4.22
C ASP A 87 -18.74 -15.55 4.02
N VAL A 88 -19.34 -15.60 2.83
CA VAL A 88 -20.72 -15.16 2.61
C VAL A 88 -21.57 -16.40 2.34
N GLN A 89 -22.27 -16.86 3.38
CA GLN A 89 -23.37 -17.83 3.28
C GLN A 89 -24.55 -17.25 2.51
#